data_AF-A0A7Y3VZU9-F1
#
_entry.id   AF-A0A7Y3VZU9-F1
#
_cell.length_a   1.000
_cell.length_b   1.000
_cell.length_c   1.000
_cell.angle_alpha   90.00
_cell.angle_beta   90.00
_cell.angle_gamma   90.00
#
_symmetry.space_group_name_H-M   'P 1'
#
loop_
_entity.id
_entity.type
_entity.pdbx_description
1 polymer ?
#
loop_
_entity_poly.entity_id
_entity_poly.type
_entity_poly.pdbx_seq_one_letter_code
_entity_poly.pdbx_strand_id
1 'polypeptide(L)'
;MKKIVKIVFLLVFTAVIGIYAYRNSVRASVVTYESELEAEDYPKTLDSIKIIRSQLKGKSTAEIGRTFTNQLANKIFPYWYGTDWDFNGTTQKPNSGSIACGYFVTTTLRDIGVDINRVKLAQCASEEMIKKLVSEENIYRFSNKNIHEFEQTLKDKGNGIYVVGLDNHTGFLYLSDEGNYFIHSSGARPFKVVKEKFIESSLLIKSKYRIAGKLSSDKQLLSAWIKS
;
A
#
# COMPACT_ATOMS: atom_id res chain seq x y z
N MET A 1 -43.89 -30.34 -0.69
CA MET A 1 -43.00 -29.48 0.13
C MET A 1 -41.50 -29.76 -0.06
N LYS A 2 -40.97 -30.97 0.21
CA LYS A 2 -39.51 -31.27 0.14
C LYS A 2 -38.84 -30.94 -1.22
N LYS A 3 -39.53 -31.15 -2.37
CA LYS A 3 -39.00 -30.80 -3.70
C LYS A 3 -38.89 -29.29 -3.94
N ILE A 4 -39.88 -28.51 -3.49
CA ILE A 4 -39.89 -27.04 -3.63
C ILE A 4 -38.77 -26.43 -2.78
N VAL A 5 -38.57 -26.91 -1.54
CA VAL A 5 -37.47 -26.46 -0.67
C VAL A 5 -36.09 -26.72 -1.31
N LYS A 6 -35.90 -27.90 -1.94
CA LYS A 6 -34.66 -28.21 -2.66
C LYS A 6 -34.42 -27.30 -3.87
N ILE A 7 -35.46 -26.96 -4.63
CA ILE A 7 -35.37 -26.06 -5.78
C ILE A 7 -35.03 -24.64 -5.32
N VAL A 8 -35.69 -24.13 -4.28
CA VAL A 8 -35.38 -22.81 -3.71
C VAL A 8 -33.95 -22.77 -3.17
N PHE A 9 -33.51 -23.81 -2.46
CA PHE A 9 -32.13 -23.89 -1.96
C PHE A 9 -31.11 -23.88 -3.10
N LEU A 10 -31.37 -24.62 -4.19
CA LEU A 10 -30.51 -24.64 -5.37
C LEU A 10 -30.45 -23.26 -6.04
N LEU A 11 -31.58 -22.57 -6.20
CA LEU A 11 -31.64 -21.23 -6.79
C LEU A 11 -30.90 -20.18 -5.95
N VAL A 12 -31.03 -20.24 -4.62
CA VAL A 12 -30.27 -19.37 -3.71
C VAL A 12 -28.78 -19.68 -3.80
N PHE A 13 -28.40 -20.96 -3.82
CA PHE A 13 -27.01 -21.39 -3.91
C PHE A 13 -26.35 -20.94 -5.23
N THR A 14 -27.03 -21.10 -6.36
CA THR A 14 -26.52 -20.63 -7.66
C THR A 14 -26.44 -19.10 -7.72
N ALA A 15 -27.41 -18.38 -7.14
CA ALA A 15 -27.36 -16.93 -7.04
C ALA A 15 -26.18 -16.45 -6.19
N VAL A 16 -25.91 -17.09 -5.04
CA VAL A 16 -24.76 -16.78 -4.18
C VAL A 16 -23.43 -17.03 -4.91
N ILE A 17 -23.31 -18.17 -5.63
CA ILE A 17 -22.13 -18.46 -6.45
C ILE A 17 -21.97 -17.43 -7.57
N GLY A 18 -23.06 -17.08 -8.25
CA GLY A 18 -23.05 -16.07 -9.32
C GLY A 18 -22.61 -14.69 -8.82
N ILE A 19 -23.16 -14.25 -7.69
CA ILE A 19 -22.76 -12.99 -7.03
C ILE A 19 -21.30 -13.05 -6.60
N TYR A 20 -20.85 -14.17 -6.01
CA TYR A 20 -19.47 -14.35 -5.62
C TYR A 20 -18.54 -14.26 -6.83
N ALA A 21 -18.81 -15.03 -7.90
CA ALA A 21 -18.02 -15.04 -9.12
C ALA A 21 -17.99 -13.67 -9.82
N TYR A 22 -19.11 -12.94 -9.84
CA TYR A 22 -19.20 -11.60 -10.40
C TYR A 22 -18.39 -10.57 -9.60
N ARG A 23 -18.56 -10.53 -8.27
CA ARG A 23 -17.78 -9.63 -7.40
C ARG A 23 -16.28 -9.90 -7.52
N ASN A 24 -15.96 -11.16 -7.70
CA ASN A 24 -14.62 -11.68 -7.86
C ASN A 24 -13.98 -11.27 -9.21
N SER A 25 -14.74 -11.29 -10.30
CA SER A 25 -14.27 -10.82 -11.61
C SER A 25 -14.13 -9.29 -11.65
N VAL A 26 -15.09 -8.56 -11.08
CA VAL A 26 -15.03 -7.09 -10.98
C VAL A 26 -13.81 -6.63 -10.18
N ARG A 27 -13.49 -7.31 -9.07
CA ARG A 27 -12.28 -7.00 -8.30
C ARG A 27 -11.03 -7.29 -9.13
N ALA A 28 -10.95 -8.43 -9.80
CA ALA A 28 -9.80 -8.77 -10.63
C ALA A 28 -9.55 -7.76 -11.76
N SER A 29 -10.59 -7.11 -12.31
CA SER A 29 -10.43 -6.11 -13.38
C SER A 29 -9.92 -4.74 -12.92
N VAL A 30 -9.90 -4.46 -11.61
CA VAL A 30 -9.51 -3.13 -11.06
C VAL A 30 -8.22 -3.17 -10.24
N VAL A 31 -7.59 -4.35 -10.19
CA VAL A 31 -6.40 -4.62 -9.38
C VAL A 31 -5.26 -5.06 -10.30
N THR A 32 -4.14 -4.36 -10.24
CA THR A 32 -2.88 -4.77 -10.88
C THR A 32 -2.01 -5.49 -9.86
N TYR A 33 -1.49 -6.65 -10.23
CA TYR A 33 -0.54 -7.42 -9.41
C TYR A 33 0.46 -8.22 -10.25
N GLU A 34 0.44 -8.05 -11.57
CA GLU A 34 1.49 -8.58 -12.45
C GLU A 34 2.65 -7.59 -12.47
N SER A 35 3.86 -8.13 -12.52
CA SER A 35 5.10 -7.39 -12.66
C SER A 35 5.89 -7.99 -13.80
N GLU A 36 6.46 -7.13 -14.64
CA GLU A 36 7.41 -7.53 -15.69
C GLU A 36 8.85 -7.59 -15.16
N LEU A 37 9.07 -7.32 -13.86
CA LEU A 37 10.39 -7.32 -13.24
C LEU A 37 10.70 -8.67 -12.61
N GLU A 38 11.89 -9.18 -12.93
CA GLU A 38 12.43 -10.42 -12.36
C GLU A 38 12.91 -10.18 -10.92
N ALA A 39 12.50 -11.03 -9.97
CA ALA A 39 12.81 -10.85 -8.55
C ALA A 39 14.32 -10.87 -8.24
N GLU A 40 15.10 -11.52 -9.11
CA GLU A 40 16.56 -11.62 -9.07
C GLU A 40 17.27 -10.28 -9.24
N ASP A 41 16.62 -9.30 -9.89
CA ASP A 41 17.16 -7.95 -10.09
C ASP A 41 16.88 -7.01 -8.91
N TYR A 42 16.08 -7.46 -7.93
CA TYR A 42 15.74 -6.65 -6.77
C TYR A 42 16.97 -6.16 -5.99
N PRO A 43 17.98 -7.00 -5.65
CA PRO A 43 19.19 -6.53 -4.97
C PRO A 43 19.96 -5.45 -5.72
N LYS A 44 20.05 -5.55 -7.06
CA LYS A 44 20.70 -4.54 -7.91
C LYS A 44 19.98 -3.19 -7.81
N THR A 45 18.64 -3.23 -7.76
CA THR A 45 17.82 -2.04 -7.57
C THR A 45 18.08 -1.41 -6.20
N LEU A 46 18.17 -2.21 -5.13
CA LEU A 46 18.51 -1.71 -3.79
C LEU A 46 19.88 -1.02 -3.78
N ASP A 47 20.88 -1.58 -4.45
CA ASP A 47 22.20 -0.97 -4.55
C ASP A 47 22.17 0.34 -5.36
N SER A 48 21.41 0.40 -6.46
CA SER A 48 21.21 1.65 -7.21
C SER A 48 20.57 2.75 -6.36
N ILE A 49 19.62 2.40 -5.49
CA ILE A 49 18.93 3.36 -4.60
C ILE A 49 19.92 3.95 -3.60
N LYS A 50 20.84 3.14 -3.04
CA LYS A 50 21.90 3.64 -2.14
C LYS A 50 22.77 4.69 -2.83
N ILE A 51 23.15 4.45 -4.09
CA ILE A 51 23.94 5.40 -4.89
C ILE A 51 23.15 6.69 -5.12
N ILE A 52 21.90 6.61 -5.61
CA ILE A 52 21.03 7.76 -5.86
C ILE A 52 20.87 8.59 -4.58
N ARG A 53 20.63 7.93 -3.45
CA ARG A 53 20.45 8.58 -2.15
C ARG A 53 21.69 9.38 -1.73
N SER A 54 22.88 8.85 -1.97
CA SER A 54 24.13 9.57 -1.66
C SER A 54 24.30 10.88 -2.46
N GLN A 55 23.72 10.95 -3.66
CA GLN A 55 23.77 12.09 -4.56
C GLN A 55 22.73 13.18 -4.23
N LEU A 56 21.81 12.91 -3.30
CA LEU A 56 20.78 13.85 -2.87
C LEU A 56 21.24 14.84 -1.79
N LYS A 57 22.50 14.75 -1.33
CA LYS A 57 23.06 15.69 -0.36
C LYS A 57 23.05 17.12 -0.93
N GLY A 58 22.52 18.06 -0.16
CA GLY A 58 22.39 19.47 -0.56
C GLY A 58 21.23 19.78 -1.51
N LYS A 59 20.43 18.78 -1.90
CA LYS A 59 19.22 18.99 -2.70
C LYS A 59 18.07 19.54 -1.88
N SER A 60 17.12 20.19 -2.55
CA SER A 60 15.90 20.71 -1.90
C SER A 60 15.04 19.56 -1.37
N THR A 61 14.26 19.80 -0.30
CA THR A 61 13.31 18.82 0.22
C THR A 61 12.33 18.33 -0.85
N ALA A 62 11.91 19.21 -1.78
CA ALA A 62 11.02 18.85 -2.88
C ALA A 62 11.68 17.85 -3.85
N GLU A 63 12.96 18.05 -4.20
CA GLU A 63 13.72 17.13 -5.06
C GLU A 63 13.96 15.78 -4.37
N ILE A 64 14.26 15.80 -3.06
CA ILE A 64 14.42 14.58 -2.26
C ILE A 64 13.08 13.84 -2.17
N GLY A 65 11.97 14.53 -1.89
CA GLY A 65 10.64 13.95 -1.79
C GLY A 65 10.14 13.34 -3.11
N ARG A 66 10.44 13.99 -4.24
CA ARG A 66 10.15 13.43 -5.58
C ARG A 66 10.99 12.18 -5.86
N THR A 67 12.29 12.21 -5.52
CA THR A 67 13.16 11.03 -5.67
C THR A 67 12.70 9.88 -4.78
N PHE A 68 12.38 10.15 -3.51
CA PHE A 68 11.84 9.18 -2.55
C PHE A 68 10.57 8.52 -3.09
N THR A 69 9.62 9.33 -3.57
CA THR A 69 8.38 8.88 -4.21
C THR A 69 8.67 7.95 -5.39
N ASN A 70 9.57 8.36 -6.28
CA ASN A 70 9.93 7.57 -7.46
C ASN A 70 10.61 6.23 -7.09
N GLN A 71 11.50 6.22 -6.10
CA GLN A 71 12.15 4.97 -5.68
C GLN A 71 11.12 3.98 -5.13
N LEU A 72 10.15 4.42 -4.32
CA LEU A 72 9.07 3.53 -3.86
C LEU A 72 8.15 3.10 -4.99
N ALA A 73 7.50 4.07 -5.65
CA ALA A 73 6.41 3.83 -6.58
C ALA A 73 6.86 3.06 -7.84
N ASN A 74 8.03 3.41 -8.37
CA ASN A 74 8.47 2.95 -9.69
C ASN A 74 9.65 1.99 -9.65
N LYS A 75 10.36 1.88 -8.51
CA LYS A 75 11.53 0.99 -8.39
C LYS A 75 11.36 -0.11 -7.36
N ILE A 76 10.58 0.07 -6.29
CA ILE A 76 10.38 -0.95 -5.27
C ILE A 76 9.06 -1.69 -5.42
N PHE A 77 7.93 -1.00 -5.39
CA PHE A 77 6.61 -1.65 -5.41
C PHE A 77 6.40 -2.60 -6.59
N PRO A 78 6.89 -2.31 -7.82
CA PRO A 78 6.74 -3.23 -8.94
C PRO A 78 7.30 -4.62 -8.68
N TYR A 79 8.45 -4.77 -8.00
CA TYR A 79 8.96 -6.10 -7.65
C TYR A 79 8.03 -6.85 -6.69
N TRP A 80 7.34 -6.13 -5.81
CA TRP A 80 6.50 -6.75 -4.78
C TRP A 80 5.14 -7.19 -5.31
N TYR A 81 4.62 -6.58 -6.38
CA TYR A 81 3.35 -7.00 -6.99
C TYR A 81 3.36 -8.51 -7.26
N GLY A 82 2.27 -9.17 -6.86
CA GLY A 82 2.12 -10.61 -7.04
C GLY A 82 2.58 -11.46 -5.86
N THR A 83 3.41 -10.90 -4.96
CA THR A 83 3.86 -11.59 -3.73
C THR A 83 2.66 -11.99 -2.89
N ASP A 84 2.61 -13.24 -2.44
CA ASP A 84 1.47 -13.76 -1.69
C ASP A 84 1.25 -13.00 -0.37
N TRP A 85 0.00 -12.89 0.04
CA TRP A 85 -0.39 -12.37 1.34
C TRP A 85 -0.61 -13.52 2.31
N ASP A 86 -0.15 -13.34 3.55
CA ASP A 86 -0.54 -14.13 4.71
C ASP A 86 -0.56 -13.20 5.93
N PHE A 87 -1.46 -13.43 6.89
CA PHE A 87 -1.54 -12.62 8.11
C PHE A 87 -0.25 -12.65 8.93
N ASN A 88 0.44 -13.80 8.93
CA ASN A 88 1.74 -14.01 9.57
C ASN A 88 2.90 -13.92 8.56
N GLY A 89 2.63 -13.51 7.32
CA GLY A 89 3.62 -13.41 6.27
C GLY A 89 4.72 -12.41 6.63
N THR A 90 5.97 -12.85 6.68
CA THR A 90 7.11 -12.01 7.04
C THR A 90 8.23 -12.03 6.02
N THR A 91 7.97 -12.46 4.77
CA THR A 91 9.03 -12.51 3.76
C THR A 91 9.70 -11.15 3.57
N GLN A 92 10.96 -11.21 3.17
CA GLN A 92 11.81 -10.07 2.88
C GLN A 92 12.25 -10.05 1.41
N LYS A 93 11.72 -10.99 0.62
CA LYS A 93 12.03 -11.14 -0.80
C LYS A 93 10.73 -11.06 -1.60
N PRO A 94 10.65 -10.21 -2.63
CA PRO A 94 9.50 -10.20 -3.51
C PRO A 94 9.30 -11.57 -4.16
N ASN A 95 8.04 -11.95 -4.39
CA ASN A 95 7.63 -13.20 -5.05
C ASN A 95 8.20 -14.50 -4.44
N SER A 96 8.64 -14.46 -3.18
CA SER A 96 9.15 -15.63 -2.46
C SER A 96 8.54 -15.71 -1.06
N GLY A 97 7.57 -16.60 -0.88
CA GLY A 97 6.78 -16.69 0.34
C GLY A 97 5.70 -15.59 0.42
N SER A 98 5.29 -15.25 1.64
CA SER A 98 4.15 -14.35 1.87
C SER A 98 4.48 -13.16 2.79
N ILE A 99 3.75 -12.05 2.62
CA ILE A 99 3.95 -10.81 3.39
C ILE A 99 2.64 -10.21 3.90
N ALA A 100 2.57 -9.90 5.20
CA ALA A 100 1.45 -9.18 5.81
C ALA A 100 1.51 -7.68 5.50
N CYS A 101 0.41 -6.95 5.70
CA CYS A 101 0.30 -5.54 5.33
C CYS A 101 1.30 -4.62 6.05
N GLY A 102 1.46 -4.74 7.36
CA GLY A 102 2.46 -3.98 8.12
C GLY A 102 3.89 -4.34 7.76
N TYR A 103 4.15 -5.62 7.44
CA TYR A 103 5.46 -6.06 6.96
C TYR A 103 5.75 -5.54 5.57
N PHE A 104 4.77 -5.43 4.68
CA PHE A 104 4.96 -4.84 3.36
C PHE A 104 5.40 -3.36 3.46
N VAL A 105 4.70 -2.57 4.29
CA VAL A 105 5.05 -1.16 4.52
C VAL A 105 6.48 -1.03 5.07
N THR A 106 6.80 -1.75 6.14
CA THR A 106 8.09 -1.62 6.80
C THR A 106 9.25 -2.25 6.04
N THR A 107 9.02 -3.33 5.28
CA THR A 107 10.04 -3.94 4.43
C THR A 107 10.43 -2.99 3.31
N THR A 108 9.46 -2.45 2.57
CA THR A 108 9.72 -1.53 1.46
C THR A 108 10.36 -0.21 1.90
N LEU A 109 9.94 0.35 3.04
CA LEU A 109 10.59 1.55 3.62
C LEU A 109 12.03 1.27 4.05
N ARG A 110 12.29 0.14 4.71
CA ARG A 110 13.65 -0.26 5.07
C ARG A 110 14.50 -0.50 3.82
N ASP A 111 13.94 -1.11 2.78
CA ASP A 111 14.68 -1.50 1.58
C ASP A 111 15.09 -0.29 0.72
N ILE A 112 14.32 0.81 0.73
CA ILE A 112 14.81 2.11 0.21
C ILE A 112 15.79 2.81 1.16
N GLY A 113 15.99 2.27 2.37
CA GLY A 113 16.96 2.71 3.35
C GLY A 113 16.44 3.70 4.39
N VAL A 114 15.13 3.72 4.68
CA VAL A 114 14.62 4.39 5.88
C VAL A 114 15.09 3.61 7.11
N ASP A 115 15.69 4.30 8.08
CA ASP A 115 16.15 3.68 9.32
C ASP A 115 14.97 3.40 10.27
N ILE A 116 14.51 2.15 10.27
CA ILE A 116 13.37 1.71 11.06
C ILE A 116 13.55 0.29 11.61
N ASN A 117 12.99 0.05 12.80
CA ASN A 117 12.82 -1.32 13.29
C ASN A 117 11.63 -1.99 12.60
N ARG A 118 11.92 -2.72 11.51
CA ARG A 118 10.92 -3.41 10.67
C ARG A 118 9.88 -4.19 11.48
N VAL A 119 10.32 -5.06 12.39
CA VAL A 119 9.43 -5.97 13.12
C VAL A 119 8.53 -5.20 14.10
N LYS A 120 9.12 -4.33 14.93
CA LYS A 120 8.36 -3.57 15.95
C LYS A 120 7.33 -2.65 15.30
N LEU A 121 7.69 -2.00 14.18
CA LEU A 121 6.75 -1.13 13.46
C LEU A 121 5.66 -1.93 12.76
N ALA A 122 5.98 -3.07 12.12
CA ALA A 122 5.01 -3.89 11.40
C ALA A 122 3.89 -4.44 12.31
N GLN A 123 4.19 -4.65 13.60
CA GLN A 123 3.29 -5.27 14.57
C GLN A 123 2.45 -4.27 15.39
N CYS A 124 2.73 -2.97 15.31
CA CYS A 124 1.97 -1.97 16.05
C CYS A 124 0.72 -1.51 15.26
N ALA A 125 -0.19 -0.82 15.95
CA ALA A 125 -1.35 -0.22 15.30
C ALA A 125 -0.92 0.74 14.18
N SER A 126 -1.67 0.78 13.08
CA SER A 126 -1.30 1.55 11.89
C SER A 126 -1.10 3.04 12.20
N GLU A 127 -1.92 3.63 13.06
CA GLU A 127 -1.74 5.01 13.53
C GLU A 127 -0.44 5.20 14.32
N GLU A 128 -0.08 4.27 15.20
CA GLU A 128 1.18 4.33 15.94
C GLU A 128 2.40 4.15 15.03
N MET A 129 2.27 3.36 13.96
CA MET A 129 3.28 3.27 12.91
C MET A 129 3.44 4.61 12.20
N ILE A 130 2.34 5.25 11.81
CA ILE A 130 2.34 6.52 11.06
C ILE A 130 2.92 7.65 11.90
N LYS A 131 2.52 7.76 13.17
CA LYS A 131 3.04 8.78 14.11
C LYS A 131 4.54 8.64 14.39
N LYS A 132 5.13 7.46 14.17
CA LYS A 132 6.58 7.24 14.26
C LYS A 132 7.33 7.57 12.96
N LEU A 133 6.65 7.48 11.82
CA LEU A 133 7.24 7.68 10.50
C LEU A 133 7.14 9.13 10.02
N VAL A 134 6.10 9.85 10.45
CA VAL A 134 5.69 11.13 9.89
C VAL A 134 5.40 12.12 11.01
N SER A 135 5.85 13.35 10.86
CA SER A 135 5.58 14.45 11.78
C SER A 135 4.11 14.86 11.69
N GLU A 136 3.52 15.28 12.82
CA GLU A 136 2.07 15.51 12.95
C GLU A 136 1.50 16.49 11.90
N GLU A 137 2.26 17.49 11.45
CA GLU A 137 1.85 18.43 10.40
C GLU A 137 1.60 17.79 9.02
N ASN A 138 2.12 16.58 8.81
CA ASN A 138 1.95 15.78 7.60
C ASN A 138 0.96 14.60 7.81
N ILE A 139 0.26 14.56 8.95
CA ILE A 139 -0.73 13.53 9.29
C ILE A 139 -2.16 14.08 9.13
N TYR A 140 -3.02 13.29 8.48
CA TYR A 140 -4.41 13.63 8.22
C TYR A 140 -5.33 12.49 8.67
N ARG A 141 -6.34 12.79 9.49
CA ARG A 141 -7.28 11.82 10.05
C ARG A 141 -8.69 12.05 9.50
N PHE A 142 -9.37 10.96 9.21
CA PHE A 142 -10.68 10.95 8.57
C PHE A 142 -11.60 9.97 9.32
N SER A 143 -12.76 10.46 9.75
CA SER A 143 -13.78 9.65 10.42
C SER A 143 -15.10 9.75 9.67
N ASN A 144 -15.63 8.61 9.24
CA ASN A 144 -16.88 8.46 8.48
C ASN A 144 -16.96 9.35 7.22
N LYS A 145 -15.81 9.69 6.64
CA LYS A 145 -15.71 10.44 5.39
C LYS A 145 -15.93 9.51 4.20
N ASN A 146 -16.64 9.97 3.17
CA ASN A 146 -16.78 9.21 1.94
C ASN A 146 -15.45 9.19 1.16
N ILE A 147 -15.34 8.29 0.19
CA ILE A 147 -14.08 8.05 -0.54
C ILE A 147 -13.61 9.26 -1.36
N HIS A 148 -14.53 10.05 -1.92
CA HIS A 148 -14.21 11.23 -2.72
C HIS A 148 -13.72 12.40 -1.85
N GLU A 149 -14.34 12.63 -0.69
CA GLU A 149 -13.85 13.61 0.29
C GLU A 149 -12.45 13.24 0.78
N PHE A 150 -12.22 11.95 1.02
CA PHE A 150 -10.91 11.45 1.44
C PHE A 150 -9.84 11.69 0.37
N GLU A 151 -10.10 11.28 -0.87
CA GLU A 151 -9.16 11.46 -1.99
C GLU A 151 -8.91 12.95 -2.26
N GLN A 152 -9.96 13.77 -2.34
CA GLN A 152 -9.82 15.19 -2.66
C GLN A 152 -9.02 15.93 -1.59
N THR A 153 -9.26 15.64 -0.30
CA THR A 153 -8.46 16.23 0.78
C THR A 153 -6.98 15.92 0.61
N LEU A 154 -6.61 14.68 0.25
CA LEU A 154 -5.21 14.31 0.04
C LEU A 154 -4.62 14.94 -1.23
N LYS A 155 -5.41 15.08 -2.31
CA LYS A 155 -4.99 15.82 -3.51
C LYS A 155 -4.67 17.28 -3.19
N ASP A 156 -5.43 17.92 -2.31
CA ASP A 156 -5.16 19.29 -1.85
C ASP A 156 -3.86 19.38 -1.02
N LYS A 157 -3.41 18.27 -0.42
CA LYS A 157 -2.08 18.16 0.22
C LYS A 157 -0.97 17.86 -0.79
N GLY A 158 -1.31 17.60 -2.04
CA GLY A 158 -0.43 17.45 -3.19
C GLY A 158 0.06 16.02 -3.43
N ASN A 159 0.60 15.80 -4.63
CA ASN A 159 1.15 14.51 -5.07
C ASN A 159 2.27 14.00 -4.15
N GLY A 160 2.46 12.68 -4.15
CA GLY A 160 3.47 12.02 -3.33
C GLY A 160 3.06 10.63 -2.85
N ILE A 161 3.86 10.11 -1.91
CA ILE A 161 3.60 8.85 -1.22
C ILE A 161 3.14 9.13 0.21
N TYR A 162 2.01 8.52 0.56
CA TYR A 162 1.46 8.50 1.90
C TYR A 162 1.47 7.07 2.42
N VAL A 163 1.74 6.89 3.71
CA VAL A 163 1.36 5.68 4.43
C VAL A 163 -0.07 5.85 4.93
N VAL A 164 -0.93 4.84 4.75
CA VAL A 164 -2.33 4.87 5.20
C VAL A 164 -2.61 3.78 6.22
N GLY A 165 -3.34 4.13 7.26
CA GLY A 165 -3.93 3.24 8.25
C GLY A 165 -5.45 3.23 8.11
N LEU A 166 -6.02 2.03 8.10
CA LEU A 166 -7.45 1.74 8.07
C LEU A 166 -7.86 1.05 9.39
N ASP A 167 -9.14 0.74 9.55
CA ASP A 167 -9.67 0.10 10.77
C ASP A 167 -8.92 -1.19 11.15
N ASN A 168 -8.50 -1.98 10.16
CA ASN A 168 -7.83 -3.26 10.35
C ASN A 168 -6.74 -3.55 9.29
N HIS A 169 -6.24 -2.51 8.63
CA HIS A 169 -5.34 -2.69 7.48
C HIS A 169 -4.41 -1.48 7.27
N THR A 170 -3.34 -1.67 6.50
CA THR A 170 -2.40 -0.60 6.15
C THR A 170 -1.77 -0.81 4.78
N GLY A 171 -1.22 0.26 4.20
CA GLY A 171 -0.53 0.25 2.92
C GLY A 171 -0.05 1.65 2.55
N PHE A 172 0.15 1.89 1.26
CA PHE A 172 0.53 3.18 0.72
C PHE A 172 -0.56 3.77 -0.17
N LEU A 173 -0.70 5.09 -0.15
CA LEU A 173 -1.41 5.83 -1.18
C LEU A 173 -0.38 6.55 -2.05
N TYR A 174 -0.43 6.29 -3.34
CA TYR A 174 0.38 6.97 -4.33
C TYR A 174 -0.51 7.93 -5.09
N LEU A 175 -0.31 9.24 -4.87
CA LEU A 175 -1.03 10.31 -5.57
C LEU A 175 -0.11 10.94 -6.60
N SER A 176 -0.57 10.98 -7.86
CA SER A 176 0.19 11.47 -9.00
C SER A 176 -0.74 12.03 -10.07
N ASP A 177 -0.17 12.74 -11.04
CA ASP A 177 -0.93 13.26 -12.19
C ASP A 177 -1.44 12.14 -13.11
N GLU A 178 -0.82 10.96 -13.04
CA GLU A 178 -1.18 9.74 -13.78
C GLU A 178 -2.28 8.92 -13.08
N GLY A 179 -2.70 9.36 -11.89
CA GLY A 179 -3.75 8.74 -11.10
C GLY A 179 -3.35 8.46 -9.66
N ASN A 180 -4.36 8.07 -8.88
CA ASN A 180 -4.25 7.81 -7.46
C ASN A 180 -4.48 6.33 -7.18
N TYR A 181 -3.58 5.73 -6.42
CA TYR A 181 -3.56 4.29 -6.23
C TYR A 181 -3.37 3.91 -4.76
N PHE A 182 -4.01 2.82 -4.36
CA PHE A 182 -3.77 2.13 -3.12
C PHE A 182 -2.87 0.92 -3.36
N ILE A 183 -1.70 0.91 -2.73
CA ILE A 183 -0.68 -0.12 -2.90
C ILE A 183 -0.49 -0.84 -1.57
N HIS A 184 -0.80 -2.13 -1.53
CA HIS A 184 -0.83 -2.87 -0.27
C HIS A 184 -0.70 -4.37 -0.47
N SER A 185 -0.25 -5.08 0.58
CA SER A 185 -0.44 -6.53 0.66
C SER A 185 -1.88 -6.82 1.05
N SER A 186 -2.66 -7.45 0.17
CA SER A 186 -4.11 -7.57 0.31
C SER A 186 -4.54 -8.85 1.00
N GLY A 187 -5.20 -8.73 2.15
CA GLY A 187 -5.93 -9.84 2.79
C GLY A 187 -7.27 -10.16 2.14
N ALA A 188 -7.57 -9.52 1.00
CA ALA A 188 -8.67 -9.88 0.12
C ALA A 188 -8.10 -10.39 -1.20
N ARG A 189 -8.91 -11.16 -1.94
CA ARG A 189 -8.48 -11.71 -3.23
C ARG A 189 -7.86 -10.62 -4.14
N PRO A 190 -6.75 -10.87 -4.85
CA PRO A 190 -6.06 -12.14 -5.09
C PRO A 190 -5.22 -12.69 -3.93
N PHE A 191 -5.26 -12.11 -2.73
CA PHE A 191 -4.39 -12.48 -1.61
C PHE A 191 -2.92 -12.28 -1.95
N LYS A 192 -2.61 -11.10 -2.50
CA LYS A 192 -1.29 -10.71 -2.99
C LYS A 192 -1.02 -9.24 -2.69
N VAL A 193 0.23 -8.82 -2.87
CA VAL A 193 0.56 -7.40 -3.02
C VAL A 193 0.00 -6.89 -4.35
N VAL A 194 -0.72 -5.78 -4.26
CA VAL A 194 -1.53 -5.24 -5.35
C VAL A 194 -1.43 -3.72 -5.43
N LYS A 195 -1.73 -3.18 -6.62
CA LYS A 195 -2.04 -1.78 -6.89
C LYS A 195 -3.50 -1.69 -7.33
N GLU A 196 -4.34 -1.04 -6.53
CA GLU A 196 -5.75 -0.77 -6.83
C GLU A 196 -5.93 0.73 -7.10
N LYS A 197 -6.89 1.12 -7.94
CA LYS A 197 -7.28 2.54 -8.03
C LYS A 197 -7.89 3.00 -6.70
N PHE A 198 -7.54 4.20 -6.27
CA PHE A 198 -7.94 4.75 -4.97
C PHE A 198 -9.45 4.68 -4.75
N ILE A 199 -10.24 5.25 -5.67
CA ILE A 199 -11.71 5.34 -5.53
C ILE A 199 -12.44 4.01 -5.78
N GLU A 200 -11.76 3.01 -6.33
CA GLU A 200 -12.33 1.69 -6.61
C GLU A 200 -11.97 0.67 -5.50
N SER A 201 -11.04 1.01 -4.59
CA SER A 201 -10.64 0.12 -3.51
C SER A 201 -11.75 -0.04 -2.47
N SER A 202 -12.37 -1.21 -2.46
CA SER A 202 -13.40 -1.56 -1.46
C SER A 202 -12.89 -1.51 -0.01
N LEU A 203 -11.58 -1.67 0.23
CA LEU A 203 -11.00 -1.57 1.56
C LEU A 203 -10.94 -0.11 2.01
N LEU A 204 -10.51 0.80 1.12
CA LEU A 204 -10.59 2.23 1.40
C LEU A 204 -12.05 2.64 1.60
N ILE A 205 -12.97 2.29 0.71
CA ILE A 205 -14.39 2.69 0.80
C ILE A 205 -15.03 2.27 2.13
N LYS A 206 -14.80 1.04 2.58
CA LYS A 206 -15.47 0.49 3.77
C LYS A 206 -14.90 0.95 5.11
N SER A 207 -13.65 1.40 5.14
CA SER A 207 -13.01 1.82 6.38
C SER A 207 -13.72 3.04 6.97
N LYS A 208 -14.15 2.97 8.23
CA LYS A 208 -14.82 4.07 8.92
C LYS A 208 -13.79 5.09 9.42
N TYR A 209 -12.66 4.61 9.92
CA TYR A 209 -11.52 5.45 10.27
C TYR A 209 -10.41 5.29 9.25
N ARG A 210 -9.79 6.40 8.85
CA ARG A 210 -8.59 6.41 8.00
C ARG A 210 -7.62 7.45 8.53
N ILE A 211 -6.35 7.13 8.52
CA ILE A 211 -5.25 8.06 8.81
C ILE A 211 -4.23 7.97 7.69
N ALA A 212 -3.75 9.11 7.21
CA ALA A 212 -2.74 9.17 6.14
C ALA A 212 -1.60 10.09 6.58
N GLY A 213 -0.37 9.59 6.52
CA GLY A 213 0.85 10.37 6.77
C GLY A 213 1.63 10.56 5.47
N LYS A 214 1.87 11.81 5.06
CA LYS A 214 2.62 12.12 3.84
C LYS A 214 4.13 11.97 4.06
N LEU A 215 4.69 10.85 3.59
CA LEU A 215 6.11 10.53 3.74
C LEU A 215 6.98 11.47 2.88
N SER A 216 6.55 11.74 1.65
CA SER A 216 7.36 12.47 0.66
C SER A 216 7.39 13.99 0.85
N SER A 217 6.74 14.53 1.89
CA SER A 217 6.87 15.93 2.31
C SER A 217 7.47 16.10 3.71
N ASP A 218 7.71 14.99 4.42
CA ASP A 218 8.18 15.05 5.78
C ASP A 218 9.67 15.37 5.85
N LYS A 219 9.99 16.59 6.31
CA LYS A 219 11.37 17.08 6.34
C LYS A 219 12.28 16.23 7.23
N GLN A 220 11.77 15.74 8.36
CA GLN A 220 12.57 14.98 9.32
C GLN A 220 12.91 13.61 8.73
N LEU A 221 11.91 12.89 8.22
CA LEU A 221 12.05 11.62 7.55
C LEU A 221 13.00 11.72 6.35
N LEU A 222 12.78 12.68 5.45
CA LEU A 222 13.59 12.82 4.24
C LEU A 222 15.04 13.21 4.56
N SER A 223 15.25 14.05 5.59
CA SER A 223 16.60 14.41 6.04
C SER A 223 17.32 13.25 6.71
N ALA A 224 16.60 12.41 7.47
CA ALA A 224 17.17 11.19 8.04
C ALA A 224 17.52 10.19 6.94
N TRP A 225 16.60 9.98 5.98
CA TRP A 225 16.78 9.05 4.87
C TRP A 225 18.06 9.29 4.08
N ILE A 226 18.40 10.54 3.74
CA ILE A 226 19.63 10.86 3.00
C ILE A 226 20.93 10.79 3.84
N LYS A 227 20.81 10.71 5.16
CA LYS A 227 21.95 10.60 6.10
C LYS A 227 22.26 9.15 6.49
N SER A 228 21.25 8.30 6.51
CA SER A 228 21.34 6.85 6.76
C SER A 228 22.06 6.09 5.64
#